data_AF-A0A3M3ZRV0-F1
#
_entry.id   AF-A0A3M3ZRV0-F1
#
_cell.length_a   1.000
_cell.length_b   1.000
_cell.length_c   1.000
_cell.angle_alpha   90.00
_cell.angle_beta   90.00
_cell.angle_gamma   90.00
#
_symmetry.space_group_name_H-M   'P 1'
#
loop_
_entity.id
_entity.type
_entity.pdbx_description
1 polymer ?
#
loop_
_entity_poly.entity_id
_entity_poly.type
_entity_poly.pdbx_seq_one_letter_code
_entity_poly.pdbx_strand_id
1 'polypeptide(L)' 'LVSFRYNDGCVIARSYDAKPFVKMGAPYFQIKDVLRQNGVVAFSSNYAL' A
#
# COMPACT_ATOMS: atom_id res chain seq x y z
N LEU A 1 -1.72 2.34 7.67
CA LEU A 1 -0.71 2.87 6.72
C LEU A 1 -0.18 1.73 5.86
N VAL A 2 0.04 1.96 4.57
CA VAL A 2 0.58 0.95 3.64
C VAL A 2 1.72 1.56 2.85
N SER A 3 2.85 0.86 2.73
CA SER A 3 4.03 1.30 1.99
C SER A 3 4.23 0.48 0.71
N PHE A 4 4.62 1.16 -0.37
CA PHE A 4 4.79 0.59 -1.71
C PHE A 4 6.23 0.70 -2.20
N ARG A 5 6.66 -0.28 -3.00
CA ARG A 5 7.95 -0.26 -3.72
C ARG A 5 7.84 0.58 -5.00
N TYR A 6 8.83 1.43 -5.21
CA TYR A 6 8.85 2.49 -6.22
C TYR A 6 8.80 2.02 -7.68
N ASN A 7 9.22 0.78 -8.00
CA ASN A 7 9.22 0.30 -9.39
C ASN A 7 8.04 -0.62 -9.74
N ASP A 8 7.57 -1.40 -8.76
CA ASP A 8 6.55 -2.43 -9.00
C ASP A 8 5.14 -1.98 -8.55
N GLY A 9 5.06 -0.89 -7.79
CA GLY A 9 3.82 -0.46 -7.15
C GLY A 9 3.26 -1.53 -6.20
N CYS A 10 4.08 -2.49 -5.76
CA CYS A 10 3.66 -3.58 -4.90
C CYS A 10 3.78 -3.21 -3.42
N VAL A 11 2.83 -3.67 -2.61
CA VAL A 11 2.82 -3.49 -1.15
C VAL A 11 4.01 -4.20 -0.53
N ILE A 12 4.88 -3.45 0.13
CA ILE A 12 6.05 -3.96 0.85
C ILE A 12 5.93 -3.86 2.37
N ALA A 13 5.04 -3.00 2.88
CA ALA A 13 4.74 -2.92 4.29
C ALA A 13 3.29 -2.51 4.50
N ARG A 14 2.67 -3.00 5.58
CA ARG A 14 1.28 -2.68 5.94
C ARG A 14 1.13 -2.67 7.45
N SER A 15 0.36 -1.72 7.96
CA SER A 15 -0.08 -1.69 9.36
C SER A 15 -1.04 -2.84 9.66
N TYR A 16 -1.22 -3.15 10.95
CA TYR A 16 -2.16 -4.17 11.40
C TYR A 16 -3.59 -3.88 10.92
N ASP A 17 -4.03 -2.62 10.94
CA ASP A 17 -5.35 -2.20 10.47
C ASP A 17 -5.56 -2.43 8.96
N ALA A 18 -4.49 -2.37 8.18
CA ALA A 18 -4.54 -2.61 6.73
C ALA A 18 -4.39 -4.09 6.37
N LYS A 19 -4.04 -4.96 7.33
CA LYS A 19 -3.81 -6.40 7.13
C LYS A 19 -5.02 -7.16 6.55
N PRO A 20 -6.28 -6.92 6.98
CA PRO A 20 -7.43 -7.59 6.38
C PRO A 20 -7.78 -7.05 4.98
N PHE A 21 -7.45 -5.79 4.68
CA PHE A 21 -7.82 -5.14 3.43
C PHE A 21 -6.77 -5.28 2.32
N VAL A 22 -5.49 -5.40 2.69
CA VAL A 22 -4.37 -5.30 1.76
C VAL A 22 -3.42 -6.47 1.98
N LYS A 23 -3.21 -7.30 0.96
CA LYS A 23 -2.23 -8.40 0.98
C LYS A 23 -0.80 -7.89 0.74
N MET A 24 0.19 -8.56 1.33
CA MET A 24 1.61 -8.32 1.01
C MET A 24 1.87 -8.69 -0.44
N GLY A 25 2.65 -7.88 -1.16
CA GLY A 25 2.97 -8.08 -2.57
C GLY A 25 1.80 -7.79 -3.52
N ALA A 26 0.65 -7.34 -3.03
CA ALA A 26 -0.44 -6.92 -3.91
C ALA A 26 -0.04 -5.62 -4.64
N PRO A 27 -0.31 -5.51 -5.96
CA PRO A 27 -0.03 -4.30 -6.70
C PRO A 27 -1.08 -3.22 -6.39
N TYR A 28 -0.61 -1.96 -6.22
CA TYR A 28 -1.42 -0.81 -5.82
C TYR A 28 -2.65 -0.61 -6.68
N PHE A 29 -2.55 -0.83 -8.00
CA PHE A 29 -3.66 -0.59 -8.91
C PHE A 29 -4.92 -1.43 -8.61
N GLN A 30 -4.76 -2.62 -8.03
CA GLN A 30 -5.87 -3.50 -7.65
C GLN A 30 -6.51 -3.10 -6.34
N ILE A 31 -5.72 -2.50 -5.44
CA ILE A 31 -6.15 -2.19 -4.07
C ILE A 31 -6.40 -0.70 -3.85
N LYS A 32 -6.16 0.16 -4.83
CA LYS A 32 -6.36 1.63 -4.75
C LYS A 32 -7.77 2.00 -4.30
N ASP A 33 -8.78 1.28 -4.80
CA ASP A 33 -10.18 1.54 -4.49
C ASP A 33 -10.52 1.09 -3.06
N VAL A 34 -10.00 -0.06 -2.64
CA VAL A 34 -10.13 -0.56 -1.27
C VAL A 34 -9.46 0.38 -0.28
N LEU A 35 -8.25 0.85 -0.59
CA LEU A 35 -7.51 1.81 0.23
C LEU A 35 -8.29 3.11 0.38
N ARG A 36 -8.84 3.64 -0.72
CA ARG A 36 -9.64 4.87 -0.71
C ARG A 36 -10.94 4.73 0.08
N GLN A 37 -11.65 3.61 -0.07
CA GLN A 37 -12.89 3.34 0.67
C GLN A 37 -12.65 3.15 2.18
N ASN A 38 -11.54 2.52 2.55
CA ASN A 38 -11.20 2.27 3.96
C ASN A 38 -10.37 3.41 4.60
N GLY A 39 -10.13 4.51 3.89
CA GLY A 39 -9.31 5.63 4.39
C GLY A 39 -7.85 5.24 4.67
N VAL A 40 -7.36 4.17 4.06
CA VAL A 40 -6.00 3.70 4.29
C VAL A 40 -5.06 4.51 3.43
N VAL A 41 -4.20 5.29 4.10
CA VAL A 41 -3.21 6.12 3.41
C VAL A 41 -2.06 5.25 2.90
N ALA A 42 -1.81 5.37 1.60
CA ALA A 42 -0.71 4.76 0.88
C ALA A 42 0.48 5.72 0.84
N PHE A 43 1.67 5.21 1.18
CA PHE A 43 2.94 5.91 1.08
C PHE A 43 3.81 5.20 0.05
N SER A 44 4.32 5.90 -0.94
CA SER A 44 5.45 5.38 -1.71
C SER A 44 6.71 5.69 -0.91
N SER A 45 7.58 4.70 -0.73
CA SER A 45 8.91 4.95 -0.19
C SER A 45 9.75 5.63 -1.28
N ASN A 46 9.53 6.92 -1.49
CA ASN A 46 10.50 7.80 -2.11
C ASN A 46 11.37 8.34 -0.97
N TYR A 47 12.40 7.58 -0.58
CA TYR A 47 13.54 8.21 0.08
C TYR A 47 14.20 9.06 -1.00
N ALA A 48 13.81 10.34 -1.08
CA ALA A 48 14.60 11.34 -1.79
C ALA A 48 15.94 11.39 -1.05
N LEU A 49 16.95 10.71 -1.60
CA LEU A 49 18.33 10.81 -1.15
C LEU A 49 18.91 12.13 -1.65
#